data_AF-A0A5S3YBF3-F1
#
_entry.id   AF-A0A5S3YBF3-F1
#
_cell.length_a   1.000
_cell.length_b   1.000
_cell.length_c   1.000
_cell.angle_alpha   90.00
_cell.angle_beta   90.00
_cell.angle_gamma   90.00
#
_symmetry.space_group_name_H-M   'P 1'
#
loop_
_entity.id
_entity.type
_entity.pdbx_description
1 polymer ?
#
loop_
_entity_poly.entity_id
_entity_poly.type
_entity_poly.pdbx_seq_one_letter_code
_entity_poly.pdbx_strand_id
1 'polypeptide(L)'
;MNKLIIFALLSLIISGCSSAPSVSKGAIEKGKASYYADKYHGRMTASGEVFNQQAWSAAHQTLGFGSRVRVTNISNNKSVIVTINDRGPFIRGRIIDLSKKAFSQIASVKQGVIDVTVEQLD
;
A
#
# COMPACT_ATOMS: atom_id res chain seq x y z
N MET A 1 61.44 40.54 -8.27
CA MET A 1 61.11 39.12 -8.47
C MET A 1 60.64 38.54 -7.14
N ASN A 2 59.40 38.05 -7.14
CA ASN A 2 58.71 37.17 -6.19
C ASN A 2 58.80 37.47 -4.68
N LYS A 3 57.64 37.75 -4.07
CA LYS A 3 56.84 36.81 -3.26
C LYS A 3 55.98 37.63 -2.30
N LEU A 4 54.68 37.74 -2.56
CA LEU A 4 53.74 38.20 -1.54
C LEU A 4 52.33 37.63 -1.74
N ILE A 5 52.00 36.66 -0.88
CA ILE A 5 50.72 36.50 -0.16
C ILE A 5 49.48 36.22 -1.03
N ILE A 6 49.12 34.95 -1.21
CA ILE A 6 48.06 34.24 -0.45
C ILE A 6 46.74 35.02 -0.43
N PHE A 7 45.86 34.72 -1.39
CA PHE A 7 44.40 34.79 -1.24
C PHE A 7 43.87 33.51 -1.90
N ALA A 8 43.89 32.40 -1.18
CA ALA A 8 42.74 31.93 -0.40
C ALA A 8 41.49 31.81 -1.28
N LEU A 9 41.26 30.56 -1.71
CA LEU A 9 39.99 29.97 -2.10
C LEU A 9 38.78 30.75 -1.61
N LEU A 10 37.99 31.29 -2.53
CA LEU A 10 36.57 31.53 -2.29
C LEU A 10 35.77 30.64 -3.23
N SER A 11 35.81 29.35 -2.89
CA SER A 11 34.82 28.37 -3.32
C SER A 11 33.45 28.90 -2.91
N LEU A 12 32.68 29.38 -3.89
CA LEU A 12 31.29 29.74 -3.68
C LEU A 12 30.52 28.44 -3.41
N ILE A 13 30.38 28.10 -2.13
CA ILE A 13 29.57 26.99 -1.67
C ILE A 13 28.14 27.37 -1.99
N ILE A 14 27.64 26.89 -3.12
CA ILE A 14 26.22 26.86 -3.42
C ILE A 14 25.64 25.84 -2.43
N SER A 15 25.25 26.31 -1.25
CA SER A 15 24.42 25.55 -0.31
C SER A 15 23.06 25.34 -0.97
N GLY A 16 22.97 24.29 -1.78
CA GLY A 16 21.70 23.74 -2.20
C GLY A 16 20.98 23.20 -0.96
N CYS A 17 20.00 23.94 -0.46
CA CYS A 17 18.96 23.35 0.38
C CYS A 17 18.16 22.40 -0.51
N SER A 18 18.62 21.16 -0.62
CA SER A 18 17.81 20.08 -1.18
C SER A 18 16.76 19.74 -0.12
N SER A 19 15.63 20.43 -0.18
CA SER A 19 14.41 19.97 0.48
C SER A 19 14.00 18.68 -0.22
N ALA A 20 14.54 17.55 0.25
CA ALA A 20 14.03 16.25 -0.16
C ALA A 20 12.52 16.26 0.08
N PRO A 21 11.68 15.93 -0.92
CA PRO A 21 10.27 15.80 -0.68
C PRO A 21 10.09 14.77 0.45
N SER A 22 9.54 15.23 1.58
CA SER A 22 9.09 14.32 2.62
C SER A 22 8.08 13.40 1.96
N VAL A 23 8.47 12.14 1.71
CA VAL A 23 7.54 11.10 1.26
C VAL A 23 6.47 11.07 2.33
N SER A 24 5.30 11.64 2.04
CA SER A 24 4.18 11.63 2.95
C SER A 24 3.87 10.18 3.18
N LYS A 25 4.09 9.68 4.38
CA LYS A 25 3.68 8.32 4.74
C LYS A 25 2.18 8.23 4.44
N GLY A 26 1.80 7.39 3.48
CA GLY A 26 0.42 7.28 3.02
C GLY A 26 -0.54 7.12 4.20
N ALA A 27 -1.74 7.69 4.08
CA ALA A 27 -2.73 7.66 5.15
C ALA A 27 -2.98 6.22 5.63
N ILE A 28 -3.00 6.01 6.96
CA ILE A 28 -3.29 4.72 7.57
C ILE A 28 -4.78 4.66 7.90
N GLU A 29 -5.50 3.75 7.27
CA GLU A 29 -6.89 3.45 7.57
C GLU A 29 -7.00 2.24 8.50
N LYS A 30 -8.00 2.23 9.39
CA LYS A 30 -8.30 1.11 10.29
C LYS A 30 -9.72 0.61 10.04
N GLY A 31 -9.90 -0.70 10.00
CA GLY A 31 -11.21 -1.30 9.79
C GLY A 31 -11.13 -2.80 9.63
N LYS A 32 -12.17 -3.40 9.05
CA LYS A 32 -12.21 -4.85 8.84
C LYS A 32 -11.73 -5.22 7.44
N ALA A 33 -11.09 -6.38 7.34
CA ALA A 33 -10.80 -7.05 6.08
C ALA A 33 -11.57 -8.36 5.97
N SER A 34 -12.00 -8.72 4.76
CA SER A 34 -12.41 -10.08 4.43
C SER A 34 -11.68 -10.57 3.17
N TYR A 35 -12.16 -11.65 2.56
CA TYR A 35 -11.63 -12.14 1.29
C TYR A 35 -12.73 -12.60 0.35
N TYR A 36 -12.44 -12.57 -0.95
CA TYR A 36 -13.39 -13.00 -1.97
C TYR A 36 -13.77 -14.49 -1.87
N ALA A 37 -15.06 -14.78 -2.06
CA ALA A 37 -15.54 -16.16 -2.24
C ALA A 37 -15.06 -16.76 -3.58
N ASP A 38 -14.91 -18.09 -3.64
CA ASP A 38 -14.34 -18.78 -4.82
C ASP A 38 -15.14 -18.52 -6.11
N LYS A 39 -16.45 -18.31 -6.00
CA LYS A 39 -17.34 -18.01 -7.14
C LYS A 39 -16.96 -16.78 -7.96
N TYR A 40 -16.16 -15.87 -7.39
CA TYR A 40 -15.71 -14.66 -8.09
C TYR A 40 -14.50 -14.91 -8.99
N HIS A 41 -13.77 -16.01 -8.81
CA HIS A 41 -12.61 -16.33 -9.65
C HIS A 41 -12.99 -16.35 -11.13
N GLY A 42 -12.17 -15.72 -11.98
CA GLY A 42 -12.40 -15.64 -13.42
C GLY A 42 -13.41 -14.56 -13.85
N ARG A 43 -14.02 -13.81 -12.92
CA ARG A 43 -14.90 -12.68 -13.26
C ARG A 43 -14.10 -11.40 -13.46
N MET A 44 -14.65 -10.47 -14.22
CA MET A 44 -14.08 -9.12 -14.38
C MET A 44 -14.18 -8.34 -13.07
N THR A 45 -13.11 -7.66 -12.66
CA THR A 45 -13.10 -6.65 -11.61
C THR A 45 -13.50 -5.29 -12.16
N ALA A 46 -13.71 -4.31 -11.28
CA ALA A 46 -13.98 -2.92 -11.65
C ALA A 46 -12.80 -2.22 -12.36
N SER A 47 -11.56 -2.73 -12.24
CA SER A 47 -10.44 -2.24 -13.06
C SER A 47 -10.44 -2.76 -14.49
N GLY A 48 -11.29 -3.74 -14.82
CA GLY A 48 -11.30 -4.44 -16.10
C GLY A 48 -10.38 -5.66 -16.16
N GLU A 49 -9.67 -5.99 -15.08
CA GLU A 49 -8.85 -7.20 -15.00
C GLU A 49 -9.70 -8.44 -14.66
N VAL A 50 -9.25 -9.63 -15.06
CA VAL A 50 -9.87 -10.89 -14.61
C VAL A 50 -9.40 -11.20 -13.19
N PHE A 51 -10.34 -11.32 -12.26
CA PHE A 51 -10.05 -11.63 -10.86
C PHE A 51 -9.43 -13.02 -10.71
N ASN A 52 -8.27 -13.06 -10.03
CA ASN A 52 -7.57 -14.28 -9.69
C ASN A 52 -7.38 -14.39 -8.16
N GLN A 53 -7.99 -15.43 -7.57
CA GLN A 53 -7.86 -15.76 -6.14
C GLN A 53 -6.41 -15.98 -5.65
N GLN A 54 -5.50 -16.29 -6.58
CA GLN A 54 -4.08 -16.53 -6.32
C GLN A 54 -3.19 -15.30 -6.61
N ALA A 55 -3.77 -14.15 -6.94
CA ALA A 55 -3.05 -12.89 -7.11
C ALA A 55 -2.87 -12.15 -5.79
N TRP A 56 -1.95 -11.18 -5.75
CA TRP A 56 -1.80 -10.25 -4.63
C TRP A 56 -2.66 -9.01 -4.88
N SER A 57 -3.98 -9.18 -4.85
CA SER A 57 -4.93 -8.12 -5.18
C SER A 57 -6.00 -7.93 -4.11
N ALA A 58 -6.67 -6.78 -4.16
CA ALA A 58 -7.77 -6.43 -3.26
C ALA A 58 -8.77 -5.45 -3.87
N ALA A 59 -9.98 -5.43 -3.31
CA ALA A 59 -10.98 -4.38 -3.50
C ALA A 59 -10.86 -3.30 -2.43
N HIS A 60 -10.95 -2.03 -2.85
CA HIS A 60 -11.06 -0.89 -1.94
C HIS A 60 -12.06 0.15 -2.48
N GLN A 61 -12.72 0.90 -1.59
CA GLN A 61 -13.83 1.78 -1.95
C GLN A 61 -13.36 2.97 -2.80
N THR A 62 -12.29 3.64 -2.35
CA THR A 62 -11.86 4.94 -2.89
C THR A 62 -10.46 4.97 -3.48
N LEU A 63 -9.52 4.14 -2.99
CA LEU A 63 -8.16 4.08 -3.51
C LEU A 63 -8.13 3.83 -5.03
N GLY A 64 -7.20 4.48 -5.71
CA GLY A 64 -6.98 4.33 -7.14
C GLY A 64 -6.68 2.88 -7.52
N PHE A 65 -7.11 2.47 -8.72
CA PHE A 65 -6.64 1.20 -9.25
C PHE A 65 -5.13 1.27 -9.50
N GLY A 66 -4.42 0.18 -9.20
CA GLY A 66 -2.96 0.14 -9.22
C GLY A 66 -2.28 0.61 -7.94
N SER A 67 -3.01 1.24 -7.01
CA SER A 67 -2.46 1.59 -5.69
C SER A 67 -1.95 0.34 -4.98
N ARG A 68 -0.73 0.40 -4.43
CA ARG A 68 -0.21 -0.65 -3.55
C ARG A 68 -0.45 -0.28 -2.10
N VAL A 69 -0.95 -1.24 -1.33
CA VAL A 69 -1.18 -1.06 0.10
C VAL A 69 -0.57 -2.19 0.90
N ARG A 70 -0.06 -1.88 2.09
CA ARG A 70 0.26 -2.87 3.11
C ARG A 70 -0.97 -3.06 3.99
N VAL A 71 -1.41 -4.31 4.11
CA VAL A 71 -2.51 -4.70 4.98
C VAL A 71 -1.94 -5.50 6.12
N THR A 72 -2.09 -5.00 7.34
CA THR A 72 -1.56 -5.62 8.55
C THR A 72 -2.70 -6.11 9.43
N ASN A 73 -2.68 -7.39 9.80
CA ASN A 73 -3.60 -7.94 10.78
C ASN A 73 -3.21 -7.48 12.19
N ILE A 74 -4.10 -6.75 12.86
CA ILE A 74 -3.85 -6.14 14.16
C ILE A 74 -3.61 -7.21 15.24
N SER A 75 -4.22 -8.39 15.11
CA SER A 75 -4.13 -9.45 16.14
C SER A 75 -2.77 -10.15 16.20
N ASN A 76 -2.01 -10.17 15.10
CA ASN A 76 -0.78 -10.96 15.00
C ASN A 76 0.39 -10.23 14.33
N ASN A 77 0.20 -8.96 13.94
CA ASN A 77 1.18 -8.11 13.27
C ASN A 77 1.72 -8.63 11.92
N LYS A 78 1.13 -9.69 11.35
CA LYS A 78 1.46 -10.14 10.01
C LYS A 78 0.90 -9.18 8.98
N SER A 79 1.65 -8.96 7.90
CA SER A 79 1.22 -8.08 6.82
C SER A 79 1.41 -8.70 5.44
N VAL A 80 0.65 -8.18 4.48
CA VAL A 80 0.73 -8.53 3.07
C VAL A 80 0.62 -7.26 2.24
N ILE A 81 1.36 -7.19 1.13
CA ILE A 81 1.25 -6.10 0.17
C ILE A 81 0.35 -6.56 -0.98
N VAL A 82 -0.64 -5.75 -1.33
CA VAL A 82 -1.59 -6.03 -2.41
C VAL A 82 -1.77 -4.81 -3.31
N THR A 83 -2.17 -5.07 -4.55
CA THR A 83 -2.56 -4.05 -5.51
C THR A 83 -4.09 -3.91 -5.53
N ILE A 84 -4.59 -2.68 -5.47
CA ILE A 84 -6.02 -2.41 -5.60
C ILE A 84 -6.43 -2.56 -7.07
N ASN A 85 -7.33 -3.50 -7.36
CA ASN A 85 -7.84 -3.72 -8.71
C ASN A 85 -9.36 -3.91 -8.79
N ASP A 86 -10.06 -3.73 -7.67
CA ASP A 86 -11.52 -3.84 -7.65
C ASP A 86 -12.16 -2.82 -6.69
N ARG A 87 -13.50 -2.71 -6.74
CA ARG A 87 -14.31 -1.80 -5.92
C ARG A 87 -15.15 -2.54 -4.90
N GLY A 88 -15.39 -1.86 -3.79
CA GLY A 88 -15.95 -2.43 -2.57
C GLY A 88 -14.94 -2.34 -1.43
N PRO A 89 -15.20 -2.90 -0.24
CA PRO A 89 -16.40 -3.62 0.13
C PRO A 89 -17.59 -2.67 0.30
N PHE A 90 -18.80 -3.10 -0.07
CA PHE A 90 -20.03 -2.32 0.16
C PHE A 90 -20.76 -2.72 1.46
N ILE A 91 -19.98 -3.12 2.46
CA ILE A 91 -20.47 -3.55 3.77
C ILE A 91 -19.87 -2.62 4.83
N ARG A 92 -20.74 -2.03 5.66
CA ARG A 92 -20.36 -1.07 6.68
C ARG A 92 -19.28 -1.65 7.61
N GLY A 93 -18.21 -0.88 7.82
CA GLY A 93 -17.09 -1.24 8.70
C GLY A 93 -16.03 -2.14 8.06
N ARG A 94 -16.24 -2.64 6.84
CA ARG A 94 -15.23 -3.37 6.08
C ARG A 94 -14.61 -2.47 5.03
N ILE A 95 -13.29 -2.34 5.09
CA ILE A 95 -12.53 -1.35 4.32
C ILE A 95 -11.79 -1.99 3.15
N ILE A 96 -11.51 -3.30 3.21
CA ILE A 96 -10.77 -4.00 2.16
C ILE A 96 -11.22 -5.46 2.02
N ASP A 97 -11.37 -5.94 0.78
CA ASP A 97 -11.61 -7.35 0.47
C ASP A 97 -10.40 -7.91 -0.29
N LEU A 98 -9.67 -8.83 0.35
CA LEU A 98 -8.45 -9.43 -0.19
C LEU A 98 -8.74 -10.59 -1.13
N SER A 99 -7.80 -10.92 -2.03
CA SER A 99 -7.77 -12.26 -2.61
C SER A 99 -7.60 -13.32 -1.50
N LYS A 100 -8.09 -14.54 -1.75
CA LYS A 100 -7.94 -15.63 -0.76
C LYS A 100 -6.46 -15.92 -0.45
N LYS A 101 -5.56 -15.83 -1.43
CA LYS A 101 -4.11 -15.98 -1.21
C LYS A 101 -3.53 -14.86 -0.36
N ALA A 102 -3.93 -13.60 -0.58
CA ALA A 102 -3.47 -12.49 0.24
C ALA A 102 -3.92 -12.62 1.69
N PHE A 103 -5.21 -12.95 1.91
CA PHE A 103 -5.75 -13.15 3.25
C PHE A 103 -5.04 -14.27 4.00
N SER A 104 -4.75 -15.40 3.33
CA SER A 104 -4.10 -16.55 3.97
C SER A 104 -2.69 -16.29 4.49
N GLN A 105 -2.01 -15.24 4.03
CA GLN A 105 -0.71 -14.83 4.57
C GLN A 105 -0.80 -14.19 5.95
N ILE A 106 -1.91 -13.51 6.23
CA ILE A 106 -2.06 -12.71 7.44
C ILE A 106 -3.08 -13.28 8.43
N ALA A 107 -3.92 -14.23 8.00
CA ALA A 107 -4.92 -14.88 8.84
C ALA A 107 -5.33 -16.27 8.31
N SER A 108 -5.91 -17.09 9.18
CA SER A 108 -6.55 -18.34 8.75
C SER A 108 -7.84 -18.01 8.01
N VAL A 109 -8.06 -18.60 6.83
CA VAL A 109 -9.31 -18.42 6.04
C VAL A 109 -10.57 -18.78 6.84
N LYS A 110 -10.46 -19.64 7.87
CA LYS A 110 -11.57 -19.98 8.77
C LYS A 110 -12.08 -18.78 9.59
N GLN A 111 -11.28 -17.73 9.77
CA GLN A 111 -11.68 -16.53 10.50
C GLN A 111 -12.69 -15.70 9.72
N GLY A 112 -12.65 -15.72 8.38
CA GLY A 112 -13.55 -14.98 7.49
C GLY A 112 -13.30 -13.47 7.46
N VAL A 113 -13.28 -12.83 8.63
CA VAL A 113 -13.12 -11.39 8.83
C VAL A 113 -12.12 -11.13 9.95
N ILE A 114 -11.26 -10.13 9.77
CA ILE A 114 -10.24 -9.71 10.75
C ILE A 114 -10.16 -8.19 10.84
N ASP A 115 -9.67 -7.66 11.96
CA ASP A 115 -9.35 -6.24 12.08
C ASP A 115 -7.94 -5.96 11.53
N VAL A 116 -7.83 -4.93 10.68
CA VAL A 116 -6.61 -4.59 9.95
C VAL A 116 -6.31 -3.08 9.99
N THR A 117 -5.05 -2.76 9.76
CA THR A 117 -4.64 -1.44 9.25
C THR A 117 -4.28 -1.55 7.77
N VAL A 118 -4.66 -0.55 6.97
CA VAL A 118 -4.28 -0.42 5.56
C VAL A 118 -3.43 0.83 5.41
N GLU A 119 -2.21 0.68 4.90
CA GLU A 119 -1.25 1.77 4.67
C GLU A 119 -0.91 1.84 3.17
N GLN A 120 -1.11 3.00 2.55
CA GLN A 120 -0.71 3.23 1.16
C GLN A 120 0.82 3.39 1.08
N LEU A 121 1.44 2.74 0.07
CA LEU A 121 2.89 2.59 -0.01
C LEU A 121 3.60 3.54 -0.97
N ASP A 122 2.88 4.50 -1.55
CA ASP A 122 3.32 5.53 -2.52
C ASP A 122 4.53 5.13 -3.39
#